data_AF-A0A0P9DBM1-F1
#
_entry.id   AF-A0A0P9DBM1-F1
#
_cell.length_a   1.000
_cell.length_b   1.000
_cell.length_c   1.000
_cell.angle_alpha   90.00
_cell.angle_beta   90.00
_cell.angle_gamma   90.00
#
_symmetry.space_group_name_H-M   'P 1'
#
loop_
_entity.id
_entity.type
_entity.pdbx_description
1 polymer ?
#
loop_
_entity_poly.entity_id
_entity_poly.type
_entity_poly.pdbx_seq_one_letter_code
_entity_poly.pdbx_strand_id
1 'polypeptide(L)'
;MPFTIDRWRAELHDALEAIAADPRGACERAGQAEIYPLLLGAAMQPIVAAYEEAPTGVISALISVAGSLGMNLAANLMQREYLAGNLPAIAAREAQSAELGPAYDRMASSLNLVELAESALAAHGHAEFASQVRAAHARRQAETSPSALAFGAPRRP
;
A
#
# COMPACT_ATOMS: atom_id res chain seq x y z
N MET A 1 5.67 -6.71 22.51
CA MET A 1 6.41 -7.60 21.58
C MET A 1 6.97 -6.76 20.46
N PRO A 2 8.15 -7.07 19.89
CA PRO A 2 8.69 -6.29 18.77
C PRO A 2 7.75 -6.38 17.57
N PHE A 3 7.60 -5.28 16.84
CA PHE A 3 6.94 -5.29 15.54
C PHE A 3 7.92 -5.85 14.50
N THR A 4 7.50 -6.87 13.75
CA THR A 4 8.33 -7.58 12.76
C THR A 4 7.60 -7.62 11.41
N ILE A 5 8.32 -7.95 10.33
CA ILE A 5 7.72 -8.11 9.00
C ILE A 5 6.67 -9.24 8.99
N ASP A 6 6.90 -10.33 9.72
CA ASP A 6 5.95 -11.45 9.80
C ASP A 6 4.66 -11.04 10.51
N ARG A 7 4.77 -10.31 11.63
CA ARG A 7 3.61 -9.73 12.32
C ARG A 7 2.86 -8.79 11.39
N TRP A 8 3.58 -7.94 10.67
CA TRP A 8 3.00 -7.01 9.71
C TRP A 8 2.21 -7.74 8.62
N ARG A 9 2.78 -8.78 8.00
CA ARG A 9 2.08 -9.57 6.97
C ARG A 9 0.84 -10.27 7.52
N ALA A 10 0.91 -10.81 8.74
CA ALA A 10 -0.24 -11.45 9.39
C ALA A 10 -1.38 -10.44 9.62
N GLU A 11 -1.08 -9.29 10.23
CA GLU A 11 -2.08 -8.24 10.49
C GLU A 11 -2.61 -7.63 9.17
N LEU A 12 -1.77 -7.51 8.14
CA LEU A 12 -2.22 -7.11 6.80
C LEU A 12 -3.18 -8.14 6.20
N HIS A 13 -2.88 -9.43 6.32
CA HIS A 13 -3.77 -10.48 5.81
C HIS A 13 -5.16 -10.38 6.45
N ASP A 14 -5.25 -10.21 7.77
CA ASP A 14 -6.52 -10.02 8.48
C ASP A 14 -7.29 -8.79 7.96
N ALA A 15 -6.58 -7.68 7.70
CA ALA A 15 -7.19 -6.48 7.12
C ALA A 15 -7.71 -6.72 5.69
N LEU A 16 -6.97 -7.48 4.88
CA LEU A 16 -7.36 -7.83 3.52
C LEU A 16 -8.58 -8.76 3.50
N GLU A 17 -8.67 -9.71 4.42
CA GLU A 17 -9.85 -10.56 4.60
C GLU A 17 -11.09 -9.73 4.98
N ALA A 18 -10.93 -8.75 5.88
CA ALA A 18 -12.01 -7.84 6.25
C ALA A 18 -12.49 -6.96 5.07
N ILE A 19 -11.57 -6.51 4.22
CA ILE A 19 -11.90 -5.79 2.98
C ILE A 19 -12.58 -6.75 1.98
N ALA A 20 -12.09 -7.98 1.85
CA ALA A 20 -12.62 -8.96 0.91
C ALA A 20 -14.05 -9.41 1.28
N ALA A 21 -14.46 -9.34 2.54
CA ALA A 21 -15.84 -9.63 2.95
C ALA A 21 -16.87 -8.60 2.44
N ASP A 22 -16.46 -7.35 2.21
CA ASP A 22 -17.30 -6.26 1.67
C ASP A 22 -16.42 -5.20 0.96
N PRO A 23 -15.91 -5.51 -0.26
CA PRO A 23 -14.93 -4.64 -0.92
C PRO A 23 -15.54 -3.31 -1.35
N ARG A 24 -16.81 -3.32 -1.80
CA ARG A 24 -17.50 -2.10 -2.23
C ARG A 24 -17.78 -1.18 -1.03
N GLY A 25 -18.35 -1.71 0.06
CA GLY A 25 -18.58 -0.90 1.24
C GLY A 25 -17.28 -0.44 1.90
N ALA A 26 -16.20 -1.21 1.82
CA ALA A 26 -14.88 -0.76 2.28
C ALA A 26 -14.37 0.44 1.48
N CYS A 27 -14.50 0.41 0.15
CA CYS A 27 -14.19 1.55 -0.71
C CYS A 27 -15.04 2.79 -0.37
N GLU A 28 -16.36 2.62 -0.22
CA GLU A 28 -17.29 3.70 0.14
C GLU A 28 -16.94 4.34 1.49
N ARG A 29 -16.69 3.53 2.53
CA ARG A 29 -16.28 4.01 3.86
C ARG A 29 -14.95 4.76 3.84
N ALA A 30 -14.03 4.35 2.97
CA ALA A 30 -12.74 5.00 2.78
C ALA A 30 -12.79 6.20 1.81
N GLY A 31 -13.94 6.49 1.19
CA GLY A 31 -14.08 7.51 0.16
C GLY A 31 -13.23 7.23 -1.08
N GLN A 32 -12.94 5.97 -1.37
CA GLN A 32 -12.14 5.54 -2.51
C GLN A 32 -13.03 5.04 -3.65
N ALA A 33 -12.76 5.49 -4.87
CA ALA A 33 -13.45 5.00 -6.06
C ALA A 33 -12.89 3.65 -6.55
N GLU A 34 -11.62 3.37 -6.26
CA GLU A 34 -10.92 2.17 -6.68
C GLU A 34 -10.43 1.38 -5.46
N ILE A 35 -10.43 0.04 -5.57
CA ILE A 35 -9.99 -0.84 -4.47
C ILE A 35 -8.48 -0.78 -4.26
N TYR A 36 -7.68 -0.60 -5.31
CA TYR A 36 -6.22 -0.69 -5.20
C TYR A 36 -5.59 0.37 -4.26
N PRO A 37 -5.95 1.67 -4.32
CA PRO A 37 -5.51 2.65 -3.33
C PRO A 37 -5.92 2.32 -1.90
N LEU A 38 -7.11 1.74 -1.69
CA LEU A 38 -7.55 1.27 -0.37
C LEU A 38 -6.62 0.17 0.17
N LEU A 39 -6.25 -0.81 -0.66
CA LEU A 39 -5.34 -1.89 -0.27
C LEU A 39 -3.96 -1.35 0.13
N LEU A 40 -3.42 -0.39 -0.61
CA LEU A 40 -2.18 0.29 -0.25
C LEU A 40 -2.28 1.00 1.11
N GLY A 41 -3.45 1.57 1.41
CA GLY A 41 -3.72 2.13 2.73
C GLY A 41 -3.83 1.09 3.84
N ALA A 42 -4.41 -0.08 3.56
CA ALA A 42 -4.48 -1.18 4.52
C ALA A 42 -3.09 -1.66 4.96
N ALA A 43 -2.08 -1.59 4.09
CA ALA A 43 -0.69 -1.89 4.44
C ALA A 43 -0.13 -0.99 5.55
N MET A 44 -0.60 0.26 5.66
CA MET A 44 -0.16 1.19 6.70
C MET A 44 -0.88 0.99 8.04
N GLN A 45 -2.02 0.30 8.08
CA GLN A 45 -2.81 0.14 9.30
C GLN A 45 -2.06 -0.61 10.42
N PRO A 46 -1.40 -1.75 10.19
CA PRO A 46 -0.56 -2.42 11.19
C PRO A 46 0.56 -1.52 11.72
N ILE A 47 1.18 -0.73 10.84
CA ILE A 47 2.28 0.18 11.16
C ILE A 47 1.83 1.29 12.10
N VAL A 48 0.71 1.95 11.77
CA VAL A 48 0.16 3.05 12.56
C VAL A 48 -0.32 2.55 13.92
N ALA A 49 -1.01 1.40 13.95
CA ALA A 49 -1.51 0.80 15.19
C ALA A 49 -0.37 0.41 16.15
N ALA A 50 0.72 -0.17 15.61
CA ALA A 50 1.84 -0.64 16.42
C ALA A 50 2.84 0.45 16.83
N TYR A 51 2.77 1.65 16.23
CA TYR A 51 3.81 2.67 16.39
C TYR A 51 3.96 3.17 17.83
N GLU A 52 2.86 3.42 18.54
CA GLU A 52 2.91 3.88 19.94
C GLU A 52 3.46 2.79 20.89
N GLU A 53 3.26 1.51 20.57
CA GLU A 53 3.70 0.38 21.39
C GLU A 53 5.14 -0.04 21.11
N ALA A 54 5.58 0.04 19.85
CA ALA A 54 6.85 -0.51 19.38
C ALA A 54 7.52 0.37 18.30
N PRO A 55 7.81 1.64 18.57
CA PRO A 55 8.24 2.62 17.55
C PRO A 55 9.53 2.18 16.84
N THR A 56 10.52 1.69 17.57
CA THR A 56 11.80 1.21 17.00
C THR A 56 11.61 0.01 16.08
N GLY A 57 10.71 -0.92 16.45
CA GLY A 57 10.40 -2.10 15.63
C GLY A 57 9.69 -1.71 14.34
N VAL A 58 8.73 -0.79 14.42
CA VAL A 58 8.01 -0.25 13.28
C VAL A 58 8.94 0.45 12.29
N ILE A 59 9.81 1.35 12.78
CA ILE A 59 10.79 2.04 11.92
C ILE A 59 11.74 1.04 11.25
N SER A 60 12.22 0.05 12.01
CA SER A 60 13.12 -0.99 11.48
C SER A 60 12.43 -1.82 10.38
N ALA A 61 11.15 -2.17 10.57
CA ALA A 61 10.36 -2.88 9.57
C ALA A 61 10.14 -2.05 8.30
N LEU A 62 9.79 -0.76 8.43
CA LEU A 62 9.62 0.17 7.30
C LEU A 62 10.90 0.30 6.48
N ILE A 63 12.04 0.50 7.13
CA ILE A 63 13.34 0.59 6.45
C ILE A 63 13.67 -0.74 5.75
N SER A 64 13.38 -1.87 6.38
CA SER A 64 13.66 -3.19 5.79
C SER A 64 12.81 -3.46 4.54
N VAL A 65 11.58 -2.96 4.51
CA VAL A 65 10.60 -3.20 3.43
C VAL A 65 10.68 -2.17 2.30
N ALA A 66 10.91 -0.89 2.61
CA ALA A 66 10.93 0.19 1.61
C ALA A 66 12.34 0.75 1.33
N GLY A 67 13.36 0.35 2.10
CA GLY A 67 14.72 0.89 2.02
C GLY A 67 14.78 2.34 2.47
N SER A 68 15.63 3.15 1.81
CA SER A 68 15.75 4.58 2.10
C SER A 68 14.45 5.36 1.91
N LEU A 69 13.54 4.89 1.05
CA LEU A 69 12.21 5.48 0.85
C LEU A 69 11.31 5.31 2.09
N GLY A 70 11.56 4.27 2.89
CA GLY A 70 10.86 4.04 4.16
C GLY A 70 11.15 5.11 5.21
N MET A 71 12.26 5.86 5.08
CA MET A 71 12.57 6.96 5.99
C MET A 71 11.57 8.11 5.87
N ASN A 72 11.08 8.40 4.65
CA ASN A 72 10.08 9.45 4.45
C ASN A 72 8.72 9.05 5.04
N LEU A 73 8.32 7.77 4.87
CA LEU A 73 7.12 7.23 5.52
C LEU A 73 7.25 7.24 7.05
N ALA A 74 8.42 6.86 7.58
CA ALA A 74 8.69 6.90 9.02
C ALA A 74 8.64 8.34 9.55
N ALA A 75 9.12 9.34 8.80
CA ALA A 75 9.02 10.74 9.18
C ALA A 75 7.56 11.21 9.27
N ASN A 76 6.71 10.89 8.28
CA ASN A 76 5.28 11.21 8.32
C ASN A 76 4.57 10.52 9.50
N LEU A 77 4.96 9.28 9.79
CA LEU A 77 4.45 8.53 10.94
C LEU A 77 4.83 9.19 12.27
N MET A 78 6.10 9.59 12.43
CA MET A 78 6.59 10.33 13.60
C MET A 78 5.89 11.68 13.77
N GLN A 79 5.56 12.35 12.66
CA GLN A 79 4.82 13.61 12.64
C GLN A 79 3.31 13.44 12.91
N ARG A 80 2.86 12.20 13.15
CA ARG A 80 1.47 11.86 13.49
C ARG A 80 0.44 12.25 12.43
N GLU A 81 0.85 12.37 11.17
CA GLU A 81 -0.07 12.75 10.08
C GLU A 81 -1.23 11.75 9.93
N TYR A 82 -1.00 10.48 10.28
CA TYR A 82 -1.99 9.41 10.24
C TYR A 82 -2.97 9.38 11.42
N LEU A 83 -2.72 10.14 12.51
CA LEU A 83 -3.62 10.19 13.68
C LEU A 83 -4.85 11.07 13.45
N ALA A 84 -4.91 11.84 12.35
CA ALA A 84 -6.00 12.75 12.04
C ALA A 84 -7.31 12.07 11.56
N GLY A 85 -7.45 10.76 11.73
CA GLY A 85 -8.73 10.04 11.63
C GLY A 85 -9.14 9.53 10.25
N ASN A 86 -8.28 9.63 9.23
CA ASN A 86 -8.56 9.02 7.91
C ASN A 86 -7.31 8.41 7.26
N LEU A 87 -6.72 7.43 7.94
CA LEU A 87 -5.56 6.68 7.46
C LEU A 87 -5.76 6.14 6.02
N PRO A 88 -6.89 5.49 5.66
CA PRO A 88 -7.07 4.99 4.30
C PRO A 88 -6.98 6.08 3.24
N ALA A 89 -7.59 7.25 3.46
CA ALA A 89 -7.52 8.35 2.48
C ALA A 89 -6.14 9.02 2.44
N ILE A 90 -5.47 9.16 3.58
CA ILE A 90 -4.11 9.72 3.65
C ILE A 90 -3.15 8.80 2.88
N ALA A 91 -3.16 7.51 3.19
CA ALA A 91 -2.28 6.54 2.57
C ALA A 91 -2.58 6.36 1.08
N ALA A 92 -3.85 6.39 0.67
CA ALA A 92 -4.23 6.41 -0.73
C ALA A 92 -3.69 7.65 -1.48
N ARG A 93 -3.72 8.83 -0.84
CA ARG A 93 -3.18 10.08 -1.40
C ARG A 93 -1.66 10.03 -1.49
N GLU A 94 -0.98 9.60 -0.43
CA GLU A 94 0.48 9.47 -0.41
C GLU A 94 0.97 8.44 -1.44
N ALA A 95 0.26 7.32 -1.56
CA ALA A 95 0.53 6.30 -2.58
C ALA A 95 0.41 6.86 -4.00
N GLN A 96 -0.38 7.91 -4.25
CA GLN A 96 -0.48 8.55 -5.55
C GLN A 96 0.52 9.70 -5.74
N SER A 97 1.26 10.10 -4.70
CA SER A 97 2.26 11.15 -4.79
C SER A 97 3.54 10.67 -5.48
N ALA A 98 4.23 11.58 -6.17
CA ALA A 98 5.53 11.28 -6.77
C ALA A 98 6.62 10.99 -5.73
N GLU A 99 6.49 11.56 -4.52
CA GLU A 99 7.48 11.43 -3.46
C GLU A 99 7.36 10.11 -2.69
N LEU A 100 6.14 9.75 -2.27
CA LEU A 100 5.90 8.58 -1.41
C LEU A 100 5.39 7.37 -2.20
N GLY A 101 4.83 7.57 -3.39
CA GLY A 101 4.32 6.49 -4.24
C GLY A 101 5.30 5.32 -4.42
N PRO A 102 6.59 5.57 -4.74
CA PRO A 102 7.58 4.50 -4.85
C PRO A 102 7.82 3.71 -3.56
N ALA A 103 7.64 4.34 -2.39
CA ALA A 103 7.75 3.66 -1.10
C ALA A 103 6.58 2.68 -0.89
N TYR A 104 5.37 3.11 -1.23
CA TYR A 104 4.17 2.26 -1.23
C TYR A 104 4.28 1.09 -2.20
N ASP A 105 4.87 1.29 -3.38
CA ASP A 105 5.09 0.21 -4.36
C ASP A 105 6.06 -0.85 -3.86
N ARG A 106 7.18 -0.43 -3.24
CA ARG A 106 8.11 -1.37 -2.60
C ARG A 106 7.48 -2.09 -1.43
N MET A 107 6.67 -1.39 -0.65
CA MET A 107 5.94 -1.97 0.47
C MET A 107 4.95 -3.03 -0.01
N ALA A 108 4.13 -2.72 -1.00
CA ALA A 108 3.18 -3.66 -1.60
C ALA A 108 3.88 -4.90 -2.16
N SER A 109 5.01 -4.71 -2.82
CA SER A 109 5.81 -5.82 -3.36
C SER A 109 6.41 -6.70 -2.25
N SER A 110 7.05 -6.09 -1.25
CA SER A 110 7.75 -6.83 -0.19
C SER A 110 6.79 -7.53 0.78
N LEU A 111 5.56 -7.05 0.89
CA LEU A 111 4.51 -7.68 1.69
C LEU A 111 3.65 -8.67 0.89
N ASN A 112 3.94 -8.88 -0.41
CA ASN A 112 3.12 -9.68 -1.32
C ASN A 112 1.64 -9.23 -1.33
N LEU A 113 1.39 -7.93 -1.19
CA LEU A 113 0.07 -7.36 -0.98
C LEU A 113 -0.92 -7.73 -2.08
N VAL A 114 -0.48 -7.68 -3.34
CA VAL A 114 -1.33 -7.98 -4.50
C VAL A 114 -1.75 -9.44 -4.50
N GLU A 115 -0.83 -10.36 -4.27
CA GLU A 115 -1.12 -11.80 -4.22
C GLU A 115 -2.06 -12.15 -3.06
N LEU A 116 -1.81 -11.57 -1.88
CA LEU A 116 -2.68 -11.74 -0.71
C LEU A 116 -4.08 -11.19 -0.96
N ALA A 117 -4.19 -10.00 -1.55
CA ALA A 117 -5.47 -9.36 -1.83
C ALA A 117 -6.25 -10.09 -2.92
N GLU A 118 -5.60 -10.52 -4.01
CA GLU A 118 -6.24 -11.32 -5.05
C GLU A 118 -6.76 -12.65 -4.50
N SER A 119 -5.98 -13.31 -3.65
CA SER A 119 -6.36 -14.59 -3.03
C SER A 119 -7.57 -14.41 -2.11
N ALA A 120 -7.55 -13.40 -1.24
CA ALA A 120 -8.67 -13.10 -0.35
C ALA A 120 -9.93 -12.75 -1.16
N LEU A 121 -9.84 -11.83 -2.13
CA LEU A 121 -10.97 -11.45 -2.97
C LEU A 121 -11.53 -12.63 -3.76
N ALA A 122 -10.69 -13.52 -4.30
CA ALA A 122 -11.14 -14.71 -5.00
C ALA A 122 -11.85 -15.70 -4.07
N ALA A 123 -11.35 -15.89 -2.84
CA ALA A 123 -11.96 -16.77 -1.84
C ALA A 123 -13.38 -16.31 -1.43
N HIS A 124 -13.62 -14.99 -1.41
CA HIS A 124 -14.94 -14.39 -1.16
C HIS A 124 -15.81 -14.23 -2.43
N GLY A 125 -15.35 -14.72 -3.58
CA GLY A 125 -16.12 -14.68 -4.84
C GLY A 125 -16.07 -13.35 -5.60
N HIS A 126 -15.16 -12.45 -5.24
CA HIS A 126 -14.98 -11.13 -5.85
C HIS A 126 -13.94 -11.10 -6.97
N ALA A 127 -14.08 -11.99 -7.96
CA ALA A 127 -13.14 -12.12 -9.08
C ALA A 127 -12.95 -10.83 -9.91
N GLU A 128 -13.99 -9.99 -10.00
CA GLU A 128 -13.92 -8.70 -10.69
C GLU A 128 -12.95 -7.75 -9.95
N PHE A 129 -13.10 -7.60 -8.63
CA PHE A 129 -12.21 -6.78 -7.83
C PHE A 129 -10.77 -7.31 -7.86
N ALA A 130 -10.57 -8.64 -7.79
CA ALA A 130 -9.24 -9.22 -7.95
C ALA A 130 -8.61 -8.85 -9.32
N SER A 131 -9.41 -8.85 -10.39
CA SER A 131 -8.95 -8.44 -11.72
C SER A 131 -8.62 -6.94 -11.78
N GLN A 132 -9.40 -6.09 -11.10
CA GLN A 132 -9.12 -4.66 -10.99
C GLN A 132 -7.81 -4.39 -10.24
N VAL A 133 -7.55 -5.11 -9.14
CA VAL A 133 -6.29 -5.03 -8.39
C VAL A 133 -5.11 -5.36 -9.29
N ARG A 134 -5.18 -6.48 -10.03
CA ARG A 134 -4.13 -6.89 -10.96
C ARG A 134 -3.86 -5.85 -12.04
N ALA A 135 -4.93 -5.33 -12.65
CA ALA A 135 -4.83 -4.32 -13.70
C ALA A 135 -4.27 -3.00 -13.18
N ALA A 136 -4.70 -2.54 -12.00
CA ALA A 136 -4.17 -1.34 -11.36
C ALA A 136 -2.69 -1.47 -11.03
N HIS A 137 -2.28 -2.61 -10.47
CA HIS A 137 -0.89 -2.89 -10.17
C HIS A 137 -0.02 -2.93 -11.44
N ALA A 138 -0.48 -3.61 -12.50
CA ALA A 138 0.23 -3.69 -13.77
C ALA A 138 0.41 -2.32 -14.44
N ARG A 139 -0.64 -1.48 -14.45
CA ARG A 139 -0.55 -0.09 -14.96
C ARG A 139 0.53 0.69 -14.23
N ARG A 140 0.53 0.60 -12.89
CA ARG A 140 1.47 1.32 -12.04
C ARG A 140 2.93 0.84 -12.20
N GLN A 141 3.15 -0.46 -12.39
CA GLN A 141 4.48 -0.99 -12.73
C GLN A 141 4.98 -0.51 -14.10
N ALA A 142 4.08 -0.34 -15.07
CA ALA A 142 4.44 0.18 -16.39
C ALA A 142 4.83 1.66 -16.34
N GLU A 143 4.14 2.46 -15.52
CA GLU A 143 4.42 3.89 -15.30
C GLU A 143 5.74 4.14 -14.56
N THR A 144 6.14 3.21 -13.68
CA THR A 144 7.38 3.28 -12.90
C THR A 144 8.57 2.60 -13.58
N SER A 145 8.35 1.89 -14.69
CA SER A 145 9.42 1.27 -15.47
C SER A 145 10.20 2.32 -16.29
N PRO A 146 11.54 2.37 -16.20
CA PRO A 146 12.37 3.38 -16.87
C PRO A 146 12.27 3.38 -18.41
N SER A 147 11.66 2.35 -19.01
CA SER A 147 11.43 2.27 -20.46
C SER A 147 10.41 3.29 -21.00
N ALA A 148 9.51 3.84 -20.16
CA ALA A 148 8.56 4.86 -20.59
C ALA A 148 9.19 6.25 -20.83
N LEU A 149 10.38 6.50 -20.28
CA LEU A 149 11.13 7.76 -20.47
C LEU A 149 12.07 7.75 -21.69
N ALA A 150 12.26 6.61 -22.35
CA ALA A 150 13.29 6.43 -23.39
C ALA A 150 12.81 6.60 -24.84
N PHE A 151 11.50 6.65 -25.10
CA PHE A 151 10.95 6.75 -26.47
C PHE A 151 10.09 8.00 -26.66
N GLY A 152 10.74 9.17 -26.58
CA GLY A 152 10.07 10.46 -26.73
C GLY A 152 10.94 11.55 -27.31
N ALA A 153 11.64 11.31 -28.43
CA ALA A 153 11.94 12.34 -29.43
C ALA A 153 12.72 11.77 -30.65
N PRO A 154 12.14 11.74 -31.86
CA PRO A 154 12.94 11.94 -33.06
C PRO A 154 13.24 13.43 -33.19
N ARG A 155 14.49 13.84 -32.92
CA ARG A 155 15.01 15.11 -33.45
C ARG A 155 15.04 14.96 -34.97
N ARG A 156 14.13 15.65 -35.66
CA ARG A 156 14.24 15.81 -37.11
C ARG A 156 15.42 16.74 -37.44
N PRO A 157 16.14 16.49 -38.54
CA PRO A 157 17.27 17.30 -38.99
C PRO A 157 16.83 18.72 -39.40
#